data_AF-C6F606-F1
#
_entry.id   AF-C6F606-F1
#
_cell.length_a   1.000
_cell.length_b   1.000
_cell.length_c   1.000
_cell.angle_alpha   90.00
_cell.angle_beta   90.00
_cell.angle_gamma   90.00
#
_symmetry.space_group_name_H-M   'P 1'
#
loop_
_entity.id
_entity.type
_entity.pdbx_description
1 polymer ?
#
loop_
_entity_poly.entity_id
_entity_poly.type
_entity_poly.pdbx_seq_one_letter_code
_entity_poly.pdbx_strand_id
1 'polypeptide(L)' 'VDIDWEFPVACGIECGKPEDNANFTALMAEFRRQLDAVRPGLLLTVAVGAGIDKIRVTDPAAYHPYLDYINVMTYDLYGA' A
#
# COMPACT_ATOMS: atom_id res chain seq x y z
N VAL A 1 7.67 9.08 4.47
CA VAL A 1 8.10 7.89 3.72
C VAL A 1 6.95 7.48 2.84
N ASP A 2 7.24 7.06 1.62
CA ASP A 2 6.26 6.57 0.67
C ASP A 2 6.54 5.07 0.45
N ILE A 3 5.53 4.23 0.57
CA ILE A 3 5.65 2.79 0.36
C ILE A 3 5.09 2.45 -1.02
N ASP A 4 5.93 1.83 -1.84
CA ASP A 4 5.62 1.47 -3.22
C ASP A 4 5.82 -0.03 -3.42
N TRP A 5 4.85 -0.82 -2.94
CA TRP A 5 4.83 -2.27 -3.12
C TRP A 5 3.90 -2.60 -4.28
N GLU A 6 4.46 -3.11 -5.38
CA GLU A 6 3.73 -3.53 -6.56
C GLU A 6 3.75 -5.06 -6.77
N PHE A 7 2.72 -5.82 -6.38
CA PHE A 7 1.53 -5.43 -5.62
C PHE A 7 1.28 -6.46 -4.52
N PRO A 8 0.75 -6.09 -3.34
CA PRO A 8 0.37 -7.06 -2.32
C PRO A 8 -0.72 -7.99 -2.88
N VAL A 9 -0.53 -9.30 -2.73
CA VAL A 9 -1.43 -10.38 -3.21
C VAL A 9 -1.53 -10.52 -4.74
N ALA A 10 -1.62 -9.42 -5.48
CA ALA A 10 -1.71 -9.41 -6.94
C ALA A 10 -0.35 -9.58 -7.62
N CYS A 11 -0.36 -9.76 -8.94
CA CYS A 11 0.86 -9.86 -9.73
C CYS A 11 1.36 -8.48 -10.18
N GLY A 12 2.64 -8.21 -9.90
CA GLY A 12 3.47 -7.20 -10.56
C GLY A 12 4.46 -7.91 -11.49
N ILE A 13 5.77 -7.71 -11.28
CA ILE A 13 6.81 -8.55 -11.91
C ILE A 13 6.70 -10.00 -11.45
N GLU A 14 6.47 -10.19 -10.14
CA GLU A 14 6.14 -11.47 -9.53
C GLU A 14 4.77 -11.38 -8.84
N CYS A 15 4.15 -12.53 -8.60
CA CYS A 15 2.88 -12.59 -7.89
C CYS A 15 3.09 -12.61 -6.37
N GLY A 16 2.32 -11.77 -5.67
CA GLY A 16 2.21 -11.81 -4.22
C GLY A 16 1.51 -13.08 -3.73
N LYS A 17 1.44 -13.21 -2.41
CA LYS A 17 0.78 -14.31 -1.71
C LYS A 17 -0.46 -13.81 -0.93
N PRO A 18 -1.43 -14.68 -0.60
CA PRO A 18 -2.62 -14.26 0.15
C PRO A 18 -2.32 -13.56 1.48
N GLU A 19 -1.23 -13.95 2.15
CA GLU A 19 -0.82 -13.36 3.43
C GLU A 19 -0.43 -11.88 3.30
N ASP A 20 -0.09 -11.42 2.10
CA ASP A 20 0.31 -10.04 1.85
C ASP A 20 -0.80 -9.04 2.15
N ASN A 21 -2.08 -9.45 2.09
CA ASN A 21 -3.19 -8.58 2.49
C ASN A 21 -3.05 -8.12 3.95
N ALA A 22 -2.87 -9.08 4.86
CA ALA A 22 -2.70 -8.80 6.28
C ALA A 22 -1.34 -8.15 6.57
N ASN A 23 -0.28 -8.65 5.91
CA ASN A 23 1.07 -8.11 6.10
C ASN A 23 1.20 -6.66 5.65
N PHE A 24 0.53 -6.28 4.55
CA PHE A 24 0.55 -4.90 4.06
C PHE A 24 -0.09 -3.94 5.07
N THR A 25 -1.23 -4.31 5.65
CA THR A 25 -1.87 -3.53 6.72
C THR A 25 -0.99 -3.44 7.96
N ALA A 26 -0.42 -4.57 8.39
CA ALA A 26 0.50 -4.61 9.53
C ALA A 26 1.74 -3.75 9.31
N LEU A 27 2.26 -3.71 8.08
CA LEU A 27 3.39 -2.88 7.69
C LEU A 27 3.05 -1.39 7.82
N MET A 28 1.88 -0.94 7.34
CA MET A 28 1.46 0.46 7.49
C MET A 28 1.29 0.85 8.96
N ALA A 29 0.69 -0.04 9.77
CA ALA A 29 0.54 0.18 11.21
C ALA A 29 1.90 0.32 11.92
N GLU A 30 2.85 -0.55 11.59
CA GLU A 30 4.20 -0.51 12.18
C GLU A 30 4.98 0.74 11.75
N PHE A 31 4.93 1.12 10.46
CA PHE A 31 5.55 2.36 10.02
C PHE A 31 4.95 3.58 10.72
N ARG A 32 3.62 3.67 10.82
CA ARG A 32 2.96 4.78 11.53
C ARG A 32 3.47 4.87 12.97
N ARG A 33 3.48 3.74 13.69
CA ARG A 33 3.96 3.65 15.08
C ARG A 33 5.42 4.10 15.22
N GLN A 34 6.30 3.67 14.31
CA GLN A 34 7.72 4.00 14.34
C GLN A 34 7.98 5.47 13.98
N LEU A 35 7.29 5.98 12.95
CA LEU A 35 7.39 7.39 12.56
C LEU A 35 6.95 8.31 13.68
N ASP A 36 5.86 7.98 14.38
CA ASP A 36 5.39 8.76 15.52
C ASP A 36 6.34 8.70 16.72
N ALA A 37 7.02 7.56 16.93
CA ALA A 37 8.04 7.42 17.96
C ALA A 37 9.31 8.24 17.67
N VAL A 38 9.70 8.36 16.39
CA VAL A 38 10.85 9.18 15.97
C VAL A 38 10.50 10.66 16.03
N ARG A 39 9.41 11.06 15.37
CA ARG A 39 8.89 12.43 15.35
C ARG A 39 7.44 12.44 14.85
N PRO A 40 6.46 12.79 15.69
CA PRO A 40 5.07 12.93 15.27
C PRO A 40 4.91 13.89 14.09
N GLY A 41 3.96 13.58 13.19
CA GLY A 41 3.66 14.41 12.02
C GLY A 41 4.56 14.16 10.80
N LEU A 42 5.45 13.16 10.86
CA LEU A 42 6.09 12.64 9.65
C LEU A 42 5.05 11.96 8.76
N LEU A 43 5.05 12.32 7.46
CA LEU A 43 4.12 11.76 6.49
C LEU A 43 4.44 10.28 6.22
N LEU A 44 3.39 9.46 6.20
CA LEU A 44 3.37 8.10 5.69
C LEU A 44 2.38 8.04 4.52
N THR A 45 2.88 7.71 3.34
CA THR A 45 2.09 7.62 2.12
C THR A 45 2.32 6.28 1.43
N VAL A 46 1.46 5.98 0.47
CA VAL A 46 1.54 4.76 -0.33
C VAL A 46 1.22 5.05 -1.79
N ALA A 47 1.90 4.36 -2.70
CA ALA A 47 1.49 4.24 -4.10
C ALA A 47 0.76 2.91 -4.30
N VAL A 48 -0.45 2.94 -4.89
CA VAL A 48 -1.27 1.74 -5.12
C VAL A 48 -1.75 1.66 -6.57
N GLY A 49 -1.84 0.45 -7.10
CA GLY A 49 -2.34 0.22 -8.46
C GLY A 49 -3.81 0.65 -8.64
N ALA A 50 -4.12 1.29 -9.77
CA ALA A 50 -5.50 1.69 -10.11
C ALA A 50 -6.40 0.52 -10.57
N GLY A 51 -5.82 -0.65 -10.86
CA GLY A 51 -6.54 -1.82 -11.34
C GLY A 51 -7.47 -2.42 -10.29
N ILE A 52 -8.73 -2.69 -10.68
CA ILE A 52 -9.73 -3.27 -9.77
C ILE A 52 -9.32 -4.66 -9.24
N ASP A 53 -8.51 -5.39 -10.00
CA ASP A 53 -7.89 -6.66 -9.63
C ASP A 53 -6.96 -6.51 -8.41
N LYS A 54 -6.20 -5.42 -8.33
CA LYS A 54 -5.26 -5.11 -7.24
C LYS A 54 -5.99 -4.54 -6.02
N ILE A 55 -6.97 -3.67 -6.26
CA ILE A 55 -7.75 -3.04 -5.19
C ILE A 55 -8.58 -4.09 -4.44
N ARG A 56 -9.20 -5.05 -5.15
CA ARG A 56 -10.08 -6.07 -4.53
C ARG A 56 -9.36 -7.07 -3.64
N VAL A 57 -8.04 -7.23 -3.78
CA VAL A 57 -7.25 -8.19 -3.01
C VAL A 57 -6.51 -7.56 -1.84
N THR A 58 -6.59 -6.24 -1.69
CA THR A 58 -6.13 -5.50 -0.50
C THR A 58 -7.34 -4.97 0.28
N ASP A 59 -7.11 -4.44 1.49
CA ASP A 59 -8.17 -3.83 2.30
C ASP A 59 -7.87 -2.34 2.58
N PRO A 60 -8.24 -1.43 1.66
CA PRO A 60 -8.07 0.00 1.87
C PRO A 60 -8.70 0.51 3.15
N ALA A 61 -9.84 -0.06 3.57
CA ALA A 61 -10.51 0.34 4.81
C ALA A 61 -9.65 0.01 6.04
N ALA A 62 -8.88 -1.08 5.99
CA ALA A 62 -8.01 -1.48 7.09
C ALA A 62 -6.71 -0.67 7.16
N TYR A 63 -6.08 -0.35 6.02
CA TYR A 63 -4.77 0.31 6.03
C TYR A 63 -4.82 1.84 5.94
N HIS A 64 -5.87 2.45 5.38
CA HIS A 64 -5.94 3.91 5.27
C HIS A 64 -5.83 4.69 6.59
N PRO A 65 -6.27 4.19 7.77
CA PRO A 65 -6.17 4.96 9.02
C PRO A 65 -4.73 5.23 9.45
N TYR A 66 -3.76 4.47 8.92
CA TYR A 66 -2.34 4.66 9.20
C TYR A 66 -1.66 5.62 8.23
N LEU A 67 -2.33 5.99 7.13
CA LEU A 67 -1.76 6.74 6.03
C LEU A 67 -2.23 8.20 6.05
N ASP A 68 -1.35 9.10 5.62
CA ASP A 68 -1.70 10.49 5.35
C ASP A 68 -2.30 10.65 3.95
N TYR A 69 -1.75 9.96 2.94
CA TYR A 69 -2.22 10.00 1.56
C TYR A 69 -2.09 8.64 0.88
N ILE A 70 -2.99 8.37 -0.06
CA ILE A 70 -2.95 7.24 -0.99
C ILE A 70 -2.82 7.80 -2.40
N ASN A 71 -1.67 7.56 -3.03
CA ASN A 71 -1.38 7.97 -4.41
C ASN A 71 -1.81 6.83 -5.35
N VAL A 72 -2.93 7.00 -6.05
CA VAL A 72 -3.43 5.98 -6.97
C VAL A 72 -2.72 6.11 -8.32
N MET A 73 -2.00 5.07 -8.72
CA MET A 73 -1.22 5.01 -9.96
C MET A 73 -2.15 4.86 -11.16
N THR A 74 -2.75 5.96 -11.58
CA THR A 74 -3.75 6.09 -12.66
C THR A 74 -3.10 6.22 -14.04
N TYR A 75 -2.04 5.44 -14.26
CA TYR A 75 -1.26 5.33 -15.48
C TYR A 75 -0.98 3.85 -15.77
N ASP A 76 -0.28 3.56 -16.87
CA ASP A 76 0.04 2.20 -17.34
C ASP A 76 -1.17 1.26 -17.50
N LEU A 77 -2.34 1.86 -17.80
CA LEU A 77 -3.58 1.10 -18.04
C LEU A 77 -3.52 0.26 -19.32
N TYR A 78 -2.67 0.65 -20.28
CA TYR A 78 -2.36 -0.07 -21.50
C TYR A 78 -0.87 0.10 -21.81
N GLY A 79 -0.26 -0.89 -22.48
CA GLY A 79 1.15 -0.89 -22.88
C GLY A 79 1.37 -1.71 -24.15
N ALA A 80 2.60 -1.67 -24.68
CA ALA A 80 3.03 -2.34 -25.91
C ALA A 80 3.65 -3.72 -25.67
#